data_AF-A0A8X6U5D2-F1
#
_entry.id   AF-A0A8X6U5D2-F1
#
_cell.length_a   1.000
_cell.length_b   1.000
_cell.length_c   1.000
_cell.angle_alpha   90.00
_cell.angle_beta   90.00
_cell.angle_gamma   90.00
#
_symmetry.space_group_name_H-M   'P 1'
#
loop_
_entity.id
_entity.type
_entity.pdbx_description
1 polymer ?
#
loop_
_entity_poly.entity_id
_entity_poly.type
_entity_poly.pdbx_seq_one_letter_code
_entity_poly.pdbx_strand_id
1 'polypeptide(L)'
;MTKKSLFSSIMDMPYGRIPPYHFINASKNSRELVQKLTLQRKIPVHDGCVNSICWNDSGKYLLSGSDDQRLSIVNGYDYSVRLFFIQLFKFI
;
A
#
# COMPACT_ATOMS: atom_id res chain seq x y z
N MET A 1 13.76 -18.22 -24.76
CA MET A 1 13.87 -16.88 -24.16
C MET A 1 13.59 -17.00 -22.67
N THR A 2 14.57 -16.70 -21.82
CA THR A 2 14.45 -16.78 -20.36
C THR A 2 13.55 -15.66 -19.84
N LYS A 3 12.56 -16.02 -19.01
CA LYS A 3 11.66 -15.05 -18.37
C LYS A 3 12.51 -14.18 -17.44
N LYS A 4 12.57 -12.86 -17.67
CA LYS A 4 13.29 -11.93 -16.78
C LYS A 4 12.75 -12.08 -15.35
N SER A 5 13.64 -12.17 -14.38
CA SER A 5 13.28 -12.25 -12.97
C SER A 5 12.59 -10.96 -12.50
N LEU A 6 11.69 -11.05 -11.53
CA LEU A 6 11.11 -9.90 -10.83
C LEU A 6 12.20 -8.96 -10.30
N PHE A 7 13.28 -9.51 -9.74
CA PHE A 7 14.42 -8.74 -9.26
C PHE A 7 15.12 -7.94 -10.37
N SER A 8 15.34 -8.55 -11.54
CA SER A 8 15.89 -7.81 -12.67
C SER A 8 14.96 -6.67 -13.12
N SER A 9 13.64 -6.85 -13.00
CA SER A 9 12.68 -5.82 -13.36
C SER A 9 12.69 -4.64 -12.38
N ILE A 10 12.88 -4.90 -11.07
CA ILE A 10 13.02 -3.86 -10.05
C ILE A 10 14.29 -3.04 -10.29
N MET A 11 15.40 -3.69 -10.60
CA MET A 11 16.68 -3.02 -10.81
C MET A 11 16.69 -2.12 -12.05
N ASP A 12 15.96 -2.49 -13.10
CA ASP A 12 15.88 -1.71 -14.35
C ASP A 12 14.87 -0.54 -14.27
N MET A 13 13.96 -0.54 -13.29
CA MET A 13 12.91 0.48 -13.11
C MET A 13 13.43 1.92 -12.93
N PRO A 14 14.42 2.22 -12.07
CA PRO A 14 14.95 3.58 -11.92
C PRO A 14 15.65 4.12 -13.17
N TYR A 15 16.03 3.24 -14.10
CA TYR A 15 16.66 3.62 -15.37
C TYR A 15 15.66 3.84 -16.51
N GLY A 16 14.35 3.74 -16.25
CA GLY A 16 13.31 3.94 -17.26
C GLY A 16 13.27 2.88 -18.36
N ARG A 17 13.98 1.76 -18.18
CA ARG A 17 14.07 0.68 -19.18
C ARG A 17 12.80 -0.16 -19.27
N ILE A 18 11.96 -0.09 -18.24
CA ILE A 18 10.73 -0.87 -18.16
C ILE A 18 9.63 0.04 -17.58
N PRO A 19 8.46 0.12 -18.23
CA PRO A 19 7.35 0.88 -17.66
C PRO A 19 6.81 0.20 -16.38
N PRO A 20 6.28 0.97 -15.40
CA PRO A 20 5.87 0.45 -14.09
C PRO A 20 4.83 -0.69 -14.13
N TYR A 21 3.95 -0.70 -15.12
CA TYR A 21 2.89 -1.71 -15.24
C TYR A 21 3.44 -3.13 -15.49
N HIS A 22 4.64 -3.25 -16.06
CA HIS A 22 5.26 -4.54 -16.33
C HIS A 22 5.64 -5.26 -15.02
N PHE A 23 6.08 -4.50 -14.02
CA PHE A 23 6.33 -5.00 -12.67
C PHE A 23 5.03 -5.43 -11.99
N ILE A 24 3.98 -4.59 -12.08
CA ILE A 24 2.67 -4.90 -11.52
C ILE A 24 2.14 -6.20 -12.13
N ASN A 25 2.19 -6.37 -13.46
CA ASN A 25 1.75 -7.60 -14.10
C ASN A 25 2.61 -8.82 -13.76
N ALA A 26 3.92 -8.64 -13.54
CA ALA A 26 4.82 -9.73 -13.16
C ALA A 26 4.63 -10.18 -11.70
N SER A 27 4.18 -9.29 -10.82
CA SER A 27 3.95 -9.56 -9.40
C SER A 27 2.50 -9.93 -9.07
N LYS A 28 1.54 -9.36 -9.81
CA LYS A 28 0.10 -9.60 -9.66
C LYS A 28 -0.20 -11.08 -9.89
N ASN A 29 -0.85 -11.71 -8.91
CA ASN A 29 -1.22 -13.13 -8.89
C ASN A 29 -0.07 -14.14 -8.84
N SER A 30 1.17 -13.75 -8.51
CA SER A 30 2.24 -14.74 -8.25
C SER A 30 1.99 -15.45 -6.92
N ARG A 31 1.74 -16.76 -6.98
CA ARG A 31 1.55 -17.62 -5.81
C ARG A 31 2.78 -17.61 -4.91
N GLU A 32 3.97 -17.63 -5.49
CA GLU A 32 5.24 -17.66 -4.78
C GLU A 32 5.46 -16.37 -3.96
N LEU A 33 5.07 -15.22 -4.51
CA LEU A 33 5.12 -13.95 -3.78
C LEU A 33 4.09 -13.92 -2.65
N VAL A 34 2.85 -14.34 -2.93
CA VAL A 34 1.78 -14.37 -1.91
C VAL A 34 2.15 -15.29 -0.75
N GLN A 35 2.75 -16.44 -1.01
CA GLN A 35 3.20 -17.38 0.02
C GLN A 35 4.36 -16.83 0.87
N LYS A 36 5.10 -15.83 0.38
CA LYS A 36 6.18 -15.17 1.11
C LYS A 36 5.71 -13.92 1.87
N LEU A 37 4.45 -13.49 1.71
CA LEU A 37 3.91 -12.38 2.46
C LEU A 37 3.79 -12.76 3.94
N THR A 38 4.34 -11.92 4.80
CA THR A 38 4.24 -12.06 6.25
C THR A 38 3.73 -10.75 6.85
N LEU A 39 3.13 -10.84 8.04
CA LEU A 39 2.68 -9.66 8.75
C LEU A 39 3.90 -8.86 9.24
N GLN A 40 4.14 -7.71 8.63
CA GLN A 40 5.23 -6.83 9.02
C GLN A 40 4.91 -6.00 10.28
N ARG A 41 3.69 -5.46 10.39
CA ARG A 41 3.27 -4.63 11.52
C ARG A 41 1.75 -4.53 11.67
N LYS A 42 1.29 -4.28 12.91
CA LYS A 42 -0.08 -3.85 13.24
C LYS A 42 -0.07 -2.38 13.66
N ILE A 43 -0.97 -1.57 13.11
CA ILE A 43 -1.05 -0.13 13.37
C ILE A 43 -2.41 0.14 14.03
N PRO A 44 -2.49 0.41 15.34
CA PRO A 44 -3.74 0.60 16.05
C PRO A 44 -4.26 2.04 15.87
N VAL A 45 -4.74 2.36 14.66
CA VAL A 45 -5.28 3.70 14.34
C VAL A 45 -6.79 3.79 14.46
N HIS A 46 -7.50 2.67 14.33
CA HIS A 46 -8.96 2.65 14.27
C HIS A 46 -9.53 1.73 15.35
N ASP A 47 -10.64 2.18 15.95
CA ASP A 47 -11.41 1.42 16.95
C ASP A 47 -12.52 0.58 16.29
N GLY A 48 -12.75 0.78 14.99
CA GLY A 48 -13.75 0.10 14.17
C GLY A 48 -13.15 -0.66 12.98
N CYS A 49 -14.04 -1.22 12.16
CA CYS A 49 -13.65 -1.91 10.93
C CYS A 49 -13.11 -0.91 9.89
N VAL A 50 -11.93 -1.20 9.35
CA VAL A 50 -11.35 -0.45 8.24
C VAL A 50 -12.00 -0.94 6.94
N ASN A 51 -12.68 -0.04 6.25
CA ASN A 51 -13.43 -0.36 5.03
C ASN A 51 -12.62 -0.07 3.76
N SER A 52 -11.66 0.84 3.84
CA SER A 52 -10.91 1.29 2.67
C SER A 52 -9.53 1.78 3.03
N ILE A 53 -8.56 1.49 2.16
CA ILE A 53 -7.18 1.94 2.27
C ILE A 53 -6.67 2.45 0.92
N CYS A 54 -5.82 3.47 0.92
CA CYS A 54 -5.22 4.03 -0.29
C CYS A 54 -3.79 4.51 -0.02
N TRP A 55 -2.83 4.07 -0.84
CA TRP A 55 -1.47 4.58 -0.82
C TRP A 55 -1.38 5.84 -1.67
N ASN A 56 -0.54 6.79 -1.26
CA ASN A 56 -0.16 7.88 -2.14
C ASN A 56 0.80 7.39 -3.25
N ASP A 57 0.97 8.17 -4.32
CA ASP A 57 1.78 7.78 -5.49
C ASP A 57 3.23 7.43 -5.15
N SER A 58 3.80 8.04 -4.11
CA SER A 58 5.16 7.75 -3.66
C SER A 58 5.27 6.55 -2.72
N GLY A 59 4.15 5.96 -2.28
CA GLY A 59 4.11 4.86 -1.30
C GLY A 59 4.51 5.26 0.12
N LYS A 60 4.72 6.56 0.38
CA LYS A 60 5.14 7.09 1.68
C LYS A 60 4.00 7.15 2.69
N TYR A 61 2.78 7.45 2.24
CA TYR A 61 1.63 7.64 3.11
C TYR A 61 0.51 6.68 2.73
N LEU A 62 -0.10 6.12 3.77
CA LEU A 62 -1.28 5.30 3.68
C LEU A 62 -2.45 6.05 4.34
N LEU A 63 -3.50 6.27 3.56
CA LEU A 63 -4.80 6.72 4.04
C LEU A 63 -5.65 5.50 4.38
N SER A 64 -6.28 5.50 5.55
CA SER A 64 -7.28 4.50 5.95
C SER A 64 -8.57 5.17 6.39
N GLY A 65 -9.71 4.54 6.06
CA GLY A 65 -11.04 4.98 6.50
C GLY A 65 -11.80 3.83 7.16
N SER A 66 -12.48 4.17 8.26
CA SER A 66 -13.10 3.21 9.18
C SER A 66 -14.50 3.64 9.62
N ASP A 67 -15.29 2.69 10.11
CA ASP A 67 -16.62 2.92 10.70
C ASP A 67 -16.58 3.73 12.01
N ASP A 68 -15.39 3.93 12.59
CA ASP A 68 -15.17 4.84 13.72
C ASP A 68 -15.29 6.34 13.36
N GLN A 69 -15.71 6.64 12.13
CA GLN A 69 -15.88 7.98 11.57
C GLN A 69 -14.57 8.77 11.51
N ARG A 70 -13.43 8.07 11.49
CA ARG A 70 -12.11 8.68 11.35
C ARG A 70 -11.46 8.26 10.04
N LEU A 71 -10.73 9.21 9.46
CA LEU A 71 -9.71 8.95 8.46
C LEU A 71 -8.36 9.12 9.12
N SER A 72 -7.45 8.17 8.88
CA SER A 72 -6.09 8.21 9.41
C SER A 72 -5.07 8.23 8.29
N ILE A 73 -4.09 9.11 8.40
CA ILE A 73 -2.92 9.13 7.51
C ILE A 73 -1.72 8.64 8.30
N VAL A 74 -1.11 7.56 7.83
CA VAL A 74 0.04 6.93 8.46
C VAL A 74 1.21 6.92 7.49
N ASN A 75 2.43 7.10 7.99
CA ASN A 75 3.63 6.92 7.18
C ASN A 75 4.00 5.43 7.08
N GLY A 76 4.16 4.92 5.86
CA GLY A 76 4.39 3.49 5.58
C GLY A 76 5.75 2.95 6.05
N TYR A 77 6.72 3.83 6.30
CA TYR A 77 8.08 3.42 6.66
C TYR A 77 8.34 3.42 8.17
N ASP A 78 7.91 4.47 8.87
CA ASP A 78 8.11 4.62 10.32
C ASP A 78 6.85 4.27 11.13
N TYR A 79 5.70 4.11 10.46
CA TYR A 79 4.40 3.81 11.05
C TYR A 79 3.87 4.88 12.00
N SER A 80 4.41 6.09 11.90
CA SER A 80 3.91 7.26 12.63
C SER A 80 2.56 7.68 12.07
N VAL A 81 1.60 7.89 12.96
CA VAL A 81 0.32 8.48 12.61
C VAL A 81 0.52 9.98 12.46
N ARG A 82 0.23 10.51 11.29
CA ARG A 82 0.41 11.94 11.00
C ARG A 82 -0.84 12.74 11.28
N LEU A 83 -2.01 12.23 10.92
CA LEU A 83 -3.27 12.97 11.01
C LEU A 83 -4.43 12.03 11.28
N PHE A 84 -5.39 12.53 12.07
CA PHE A 84 -6.74 12.00 12.19
C PHE A 84 -7.71 13.08 11.71
N PHE A 85 -8.52 12.77 10.71
CA PHE A 85 -9.67 13.59 10.36
C PHE A 85 -10.90 12.92 10.93
N ILE A 86 -11.69 13.68 11.68
CA ILE A 86 -13.05 13.27 12.03
C ILE A 86 -13.90 13.68 10.84
N GLN A 87 -14.55 12.70 10.20
CA GLN A 87 -15.60 13.02 9.24
C GLN A 87 -16.78 13.57 10.06
N LEU A 88 -16.89 14.90 10.17
CA LEU A 88 -18.13 15.53 10.62
C LEU A 88 -19.21 15.10 9.64
N PHE A 89 -20.17 14.30 10.10
CA PHE A 89 -21.28 13.80 9.31
C PHE A 89 -21.85 14.87 8.39
N LYS A 90 -21.74 14.64 7.09
CA LYS A 90 -22.84 14.93 6.16
C LYS A 90 -23.07 13.66 5.36
N PHE A 91 -24.14 12.94 5.74
CA PHE A 91 -24.85 12.11 4.80
C PHE A 91 -25.27 13.00 3.63
N ILE A 92 -24.71 12.74 2.46
CA ILE A 92 -25.32 13.06 1.17
C ILE A 92 -24.98 11.92 0.23
#